data_AF-N4VN99-F1
#
_entry.id   AF-N4VN99-F1
#
_cell.length_a   1.000
_cell.length_b   1.000
_cell.length_c   1.000
_cell.angle_alpha   90.00
_cell.angle_beta   90.00
_cell.angle_gamma   90.00
#
_symmetry.space_group_name_H-M   'P 1'
#
loop_
_entity.id
_entity.type
_entity.pdbx_description
1 polymer ?
#
loop_
_entity_poly.entity_id
_entity_poly.type
_entity_poly.pdbx_seq_one_letter_code
_entity_poly.pdbx_strand_id
1 'polypeptide(L)'
;MASAAKCARCLTGPTMPALASRMLSQRIVPLVTAYAAPANAASFSTTSADAAGANVRRVTYIGKHIRRGKINQNARKKRDNVKVKKPAPGERKAFRKRITLSNNNALAVDGLEDAAPETFASEEAKGTMVALPDQLVDQLRALEAFKTTQCWSLFRKPHVLVREETVKLTKRLNTAVTERQTLRMILTGDKIAGKSMLLLQSMAYALLNNWVVINIPEAQDLTNANTDYSPVPNTKPMQFYQPTYCFNLLQHIIKANGPILKQHKISKEYPELLHVPKDGTLFDIANSAKEPEFAWPAFQALWSELTTAPGGPPVFLGLDGLSHIMKVSAYRDPTFNLVHSHDLSLVRLFVDALSGKTPLANGGAIIAATSRNNAPRSLSLDLALAQTAAAARNEFVPTPDPYKKGYDDRVYESVRNVETFNVSGISREEARAVMEYWAASGLLRARVDATSVSEKWTIAGGGILGELERASLLNSRVLQ
;
A
#
# COMPACT_ATOMS: atom_id res chain seq x y z
N MET A 1 0.65 -12.93 69.47
CA MET A 1 1.99 -13.15 70.03
C MET A 1 2.53 -14.42 69.39
N ALA A 2 3.47 -14.31 68.45
CA ALA A 2 4.93 -14.38 68.70
C ALA A 2 5.32 -15.72 69.35
N SER A 3 6.31 -16.50 68.93
CA SER A 3 7.35 -16.33 67.91
C SER A 3 8.01 -17.70 67.65
N ALA A 4 8.39 -17.90 66.38
CA ALA A 4 9.41 -18.77 65.78
C ALA A 4 10.39 -19.61 66.65
N ALA A 5 10.70 -20.82 66.16
CA ALA A 5 12.09 -21.26 65.89
C ALA A 5 12.21 -22.50 64.98
N LYS A 6 12.69 -22.24 63.76
CA LYS A 6 13.53 -23.03 62.82
C LYS A 6 13.99 -24.45 63.20
N CYS A 7 13.80 -25.42 62.29
CA CYS A 7 14.85 -26.04 61.45
C CYS A 7 14.22 -27.16 60.60
N ALA A 8 14.41 -27.12 59.27
CA ALA A 8 15.34 -27.99 58.52
C ALA A 8 14.85 -29.44 58.41
N ARG A 9 14.94 -30.16 57.31
CA ARG A 9 15.35 -29.96 55.91
C ARG A 9 14.92 -31.30 55.26
N CYS A 10 14.72 -31.29 53.95
CA CYS A 10 14.62 -32.46 53.07
C CYS A 10 13.24 -33.14 53.00
N LEU A 11 12.88 -33.53 51.76
CA LEU A 11 11.59 -34.06 51.27
C LEU A 11 10.62 -32.90 50.94
N THR A 12 10.44 -32.47 49.68
CA THR A 12 9.91 -33.24 48.53
C THR A 12 10.31 -32.60 47.17
N GLY A 13 10.40 -33.41 46.09
CA GLY A 13 10.73 -33.00 44.71
C GLY A 13 9.59 -32.24 43.97
N PRO A 14 9.53 -32.17 42.61
CA PRO A 14 10.38 -32.75 41.56
C PRO A 14 10.97 -31.72 40.57
N THR A 15 11.88 -32.20 39.72
CA THR A 15 12.58 -31.47 38.65
C THR A 15 11.65 -31.06 37.50
N MET A 16 11.56 -29.76 37.24
CA MET A 16 11.06 -29.17 35.99
C MET A 16 12.23 -28.93 35.02
N PRO A 17 12.12 -29.24 33.72
CA PRO A 17 13.11 -28.82 32.74
C PRO A 17 12.93 -27.33 32.42
N ALA A 18 13.95 -26.54 32.73
CA ALA A 18 13.99 -25.12 32.44
C ALA A 18 14.13 -24.85 30.93
N LEU A 19 13.38 -23.85 30.48
CA LEU A 19 13.38 -23.25 29.16
C LEU A 19 14.80 -22.89 28.68
N ALA A 20 15.16 -23.42 27.50
CA ALA A 20 16.30 -22.96 26.72
C ALA A 20 16.01 -21.56 26.15
N SER A 21 16.61 -20.54 26.75
CA SER A 21 16.67 -19.18 26.23
C SER A 21 17.63 -19.13 25.03
N ARG A 22 17.05 -18.79 23.87
CA ARG A 22 17.78 -18.55 22.61
C ARG A 22 18.76 -17.39 22.77
N MET A 23 20.03 -17.68 22.47
CA MET A 23 21.12 -16.71 22.30
C MET A 23 20.75 -15.70 21.21
N LEU A 24 20.59 -14.43 21.59
CA LEU A 24 20.49 -13.31 20.66
C LEU A 24 21.89 -12.94 20.17
N SER A 25 22.11 -13.01 18.86
CA SER A 25 23.34 -12.55 18.22
C SER A 25 23.51 -11.04 18.44
N GLN A 26 24.54 -10.67 19.19
CA GLN A 26 24.89 -9.27 19.46
C GLN A 26 25.35 -8.59 18.16
N ARG A 27 24.75 -7.43 17.88
CA ARG A 27 25.16 -6.52 16.81
C ARG A 27 26.52 -5.92 17.14
N ILE A 28 27.45 -6.03 16.21
CA ILE A 28 28.75 -5.35 16.24
C ILE A 28 28.49 -3.86 15.97
N VAL A 29 28.72 -3.03 16.99
CA VAL A 29 28.80 -1.57 16.88
C VAL A 29 30.30 -1.21 16.91
N PRO A 30 30.82 -0.41 15.95
CA PRO A 30 32.20 0.05 16.05
C PRO A 30 32.32 1.11 17.15
N LEU A 31 33.16 0.79 18.13
CA LEU A 31 33.65 1.68 19.18
C LEU A 31 34.55 2.74 18.55
N VAL A 32 34.12 4.00 18.56
CA VAL A 32 34.99 5.16 18.27
C VAL A 32 35.25 5.86 19.59
N THR A 33 36.45 5.64 20.13
CA THR A 33 37.00 6.41 21.25
C THR A 33 38.31 7.04 20.79
N ALA A 34 38.27 8.37 20.59
CA ALA A 34 39.43 9.23 20.76
C ALA A 34 38.94 10.63 21.14
N TYR A 35 38.99 10.92 22.45
CA TYR A 35 38.96 12.28 22.97
C TYR A 35 40.32 12.94 22.69
N ALA A 36 40.31 14.08 22.00
CA ALA A 36 41.31 15.13 22.15
C ALA A 36 40.60 16.47 21.99
N ALA A 37 40.79 17.34 22.97
CA ALA A 37 40.13 18.63 23.16
C ALA A 37 40.69 19.73 22.20
N PRO A 38 40.11 20.95 22.18
CA PRO A 38 40.01 21.82 21.02
C PRO A 38 41.21 22.75 20.83
N ALA A 39 41.47 23.13 19.58
CA ALA A 39 42.25 24.32 19.25
C ALA A 39 41.61 25.06 18.07
N ASN A 40 41.00 26.19 18.41
CA ASN A 40 40.96 27.46 17.70
C ASN A 40 40.74 27.49 16.17
N ALA A 41 39.56 28.02 15.82
CA ALA A 41 39.37 29.17 14.94
C ALA A 41 40.11 29.21 13.58
N ALA A 42 39.29 29.00 12.54
CA ALA A 42 39.21 29.72 11.26
C ALA A 42 40.49 30.14 10.53
N SER A 43 40.59 29.73 9.26
CA SER A 43 40.92 30.65 8.16
C SER A 43 40.27 30.14 6.87
N PHE A 44 39.37 30.96 6.33
CA PHE A 44 38.92 30.86 4.94
C PHE A 44 40.14 30.88 4.00
N SER A 45 40.18 29.97 3.02
CA SER A 45 41.12 30.07 1.89
C SER A 45 40.34 29.82 0.60
N THR A 46 39.87 30.91 0.01
CA THR A 46 39.51 31.02 -1.40
C THR A 46 40.79 31.10 -2.22
N THR A 47 41.12 30.06 -2.98
CA THR A 47 42.08 30.18 -4.08
C THR A 47 41.48 29.55 -5.33
N SER A 48 41.37 30.40 -6.33
CA SER A 48 40.92 30.18 -7.70
C SER A 48 41.66 29.03 -8.38
N ALA A 49 40.90 28.16 -9.04
CA ALA A 49 41.42 27.16 -9.96
C ALA A 49 41.69 27.82 -11.32
N ASP A 50 42.75 28.62 -11.41
CA ASP A 50 43.25 29.13 -12.69
C ASP A 50 44.78 29.22 -12.66
N ALA A 51 45.44 28.11 -13.01
CA ALA A 51 46.81 28.08 -13.51
C ALA A 51 47.20 26.65 -13.95
N ALA A 52 46.46 26.06 -14.89
CA ALA A 52 46.97 24.91 -15.67
C ALA A 52 47.64 25.43 -16.95
N GLY A 53 48.72 26.19 -16.77
CA GLY A 53 49.61 26.64 -17.84
C GLY A 53 50.86 25.78 -17.89
N ALA A 54 51.09 25.14 -19.03
CA ALA A 54 52.21 24.24 -19.31
C ALA A 54 53.57 24.79 -18.86
N ASN A 55 54.36 23.96 -18.17
CA ASN A 55 55.81 23.90 -18.32
C ASN A 55 56.38 22.65 -17.65
N VAL A 56 56.69 21.66 -18.47
CA VAL A 56 57.47 20.47 -18.11
C VAL A 56 58.91 20.92 -17.83
N ARG A 57 59.25 21.13 -16.56
CA ARG A 57 60.66 21.18 -16.12
C ARG A 57 61.09 19.77 -15.73
N ARG A 58 61.93 19.15 -16.57
CA ARG A 58 62.63 17.90 -16.22
C ARG A 58 63.61 18.18 -15.09
N VAL A 59 63.28 17.74 -13.89
CA VAL A 59 64.22 17.69 -12.77
C VAL A 59 64.90 16.32 -12.80
N THR A 60 66.16 16.28 -13.22
CA THR A 60 67.03 15.12 -13.05
C THR A 60 67.44 15.01 -11.58
N TYR A 61 66.79 14.10 -10.86
CA TYR A 61 67.17 13.76 -9.49
C TYR A 61 68.47 12.94 -9.50
N ILE A 62 69.58 13.56 -9.09
CA ILE A 62 70.79 12.86 -8.67
C ILE A 62 70.69 12.62 -7.16
N GLY A 63 70.76 11.35 -6.75
CA GLY A 63 71.10 10.96 -5.38
C GLY A 63 69.95 10.97 -4.35
N LYS A 64 69.15 9.90 -4.33
CA LYS A 64 68.52 9.43 -3.09
C LYS A 64 68.73 7.92 -2.95
N HIS A 65 69.33 7.53 -1.82
CA HIS A 65 69.51 6.14 -1.39
C HIS A 65 68.18 5.38 -1.50
N ILE A 66 68.11 4.46 -2.47
CA ILE A 66 67.03 3.48 -2.57
C ILE A 66 67.21 2.52 -1.39
N ARG A 67 66.35 2.61 -0.37
CA ARG A 67 66.22 1.56 0.64
C ARG A 67 65.74 0.29 -0.07
N ARG A 68 66.69 -0.54 -0.52
CA ARG A 68 66.43 -1.93 -0.89
C ARG A 68 65.92 -2.65 0.35
N GLY A 69 64.73 -3.25 0.27
CA GLY A 69 64.34 -4.30 1.21
C GLY A 69 63.14 -4.06 2.12
N LYS A 70 62.04 -3.45 1.63
CA LYS A 70 60.69 -3.90 2.02
C LYS A 70 59.80 -3.90 0.77
N ILE A 71 59.81 -5.03 0.06
CA ILE A 71 58.79 -5.31 -0.97
C ILE A 71 57.45 -5.30 -0.23
N ASN A 72 56.56 -4.36 -0.56
CA ASN A 72 55.19 -4.40 -0.09
C ASN A 72 54.56 -5.71 -0.58
N GLN A 73 54.54 -6.73 0.27
CA GLN A 73 53.88 -8.02 0.01
C GLN A 73 52.36 -7.87 -0.18
N ASN A 74 51.82 -6.67 0.07
CA ASN A 74 50.44 -6.28 -0.21
C ASN A 74 50.33 -5.42 -1.48
N ALA A 75 51.15 -5.67 -2.51
CA ALA A 75 50.89 -5.15 -3.84
C ALA A 75 49.56 -5.76 -4.32
N ARG A 76 48.46 -5.01 -4.13
CA ARG A 76 47.13 -5.40 -4.61
C ARG A 76 47.30 -5.81 -6.07
N LYS A 77 47.14 -7.12 -6.33
CA LYS A 77 47.16 -7.69 -7.67
C LYS A 77 46.26 -6.78 -8.52
N LYS A 78 46.80 -6.17 -9.58
CA LYS A 78 46.00 -5.39 -10.55
C LYS A 78 45.00 -6.38 -11.14
N ARG A 79 43.84 -6.49 -10.52
CA ARG A 79 42.70 -7.20 -11.08
C ARG A 79 42.25 -6.33 -12.23
N ASP A 80 42.11 -6.92 -13.41
CA ASP A 80 41.42 -6.28 -14.52
C ASP A 80 39.99 -6.01 -14.06
N ASN A 81 39.77 -4.80 -13.56
CA ASN A 81 38.47 -4.35 -13.11
C ASN A 81 37.62 -4.15 -14.36
N VAL A 82 36.92 -5.20 -14.78
CA VAL A 82 35.84 -5.09 -15.76
C VAL A 82 34.85 -4.07 -15.20
N LYS A 83 34.76 -2.90 -15.85
CA LYS A 83 33.84 -1.83 -15.43
C LYS A 83 32.42 -2.30 -15.70
N VAL A 84 31.75 -2.84 -14.68
CA VAL A 84 30.33 -3.17 -14.75
C VAL A 84 29.54 -1.86 -14.84
N LYS A 85 28.63 -1.77 -15.83
CA LYS A 85 27.74 -0.62 -15.99
C LYS A 85 26.88 -0.48 -14.75
N LYS A 86 26.92 0.71 -14.13
CA LYS A 86 26.04 1.01 -13.00
C LYS A 86 24.60 1.14 -13.51
N PRO A 87 23.60 0.69 -12.73
CA PRO A 87 22.20 0.85 -13.09
C PRO A 87 21.84 2.34 -13.17
N ALA A 88 20.91 2.68 -14.04
CA ALA A 88 20.42 4.04 -14.23
C ALA A 88 19.68 4.54 -12.97
N PRO A 89 19.57 5.88 -12.77
CA PRO A 89 18.73 6.44 -11.71
C PRO A 89 17.31 5.87 -11.79
N GLY A 90 16.76 5.41 -10.66
CA GLY A 90 15.42 4.83 -10.59
C GLY A 90 15.29 3.36 -10.99
N GLU A 91 16.23 2.78 -11.74
CA GLU A 91 16.16 1.39 -12.22
C GLU A 91 16.01 0.37 -11.08
N ARG A 92 16.72 0.57 -9.97
CA ARG A 92 16.62 -0.28 -8.77
C ARG A 92 15.24 -0.21 -8.11
N LYS A 93 14.60 0.97 -8.09
CA LYS A 93 13.26 1.16 -7.51
C LYS A 93 12.22 0.54 -8.43
N ALA A 94 12.32 0.79 -9.74
CA ALA A 94 11.47 0.19 -10.76
C ALA A 94 11.54 -1.34 -10.73
N PHE A 95 12.74 -1.92 -10.58
CA PHE A 95 12.90 -3.38 -10.47
C PHE A 95 12.16 -3.97 -9.25
N ARG A 96 12.21 -3.29 -8.09
CA ARG A 96 11.51 -3.75 -6.86
C ARG A 96 10.00 -3.52 -6.90
N LYS A 97 9.54 -2.49 -7.62
CA LYS A 97 8.12 -2.16 -7.81
C LYS A 97 7.49 -2.84 -9.04
N ARG A 98 8.29 -3.47 -9.90
CA ARG A 98 7.81 -4.15 -11.10
C ARG A 98 6.89 -5.31 -10.71
N ILE A 99 5.77 -5.39 -11.41
CA ILE A 99 4.79 -6.47 -11.27
C ILE A 99 4.81 -7.29 -12.57
N THR A 100 4.90 -8.60 -12.43
CA THR A 100 4.79 -9.55 -13.54
C THR A 100 3.49 -10.31 -13.39
N LEU A 101 2.57 -10.13 -14.35
CA LEU A 101 1.21 -10.70 -14.31
C LEU A 101 1.04 -11.96 -15.16
N SER A 102 2.10 -12.40 -15.86
CA SER A 102 2.06 -13.59 -16.68
C SER A 102 3.36 -14.38 -16.58
N ASN A 103 3.22 -15.70 -16.67
CA ASN A 103 4.31 -16.66 -16.70
C ASN A 103 4.05 -17.68 -17.81
N ASN A 104 4.94 -17.76 -18.79
CA ASN A 104 4.83 -18.72 -19.89
C ASN A 104 5.05 -20.17 -19.46
N ASN A 105 5.75 -20.39 -18.34
CA ASN A 105 6.07 -21.74 -17.87
C ASN A 105 4.90 -22.40 -17.10
N ALA A 106 3.93 -21.59 -16.64
CA ALA A 106 2.76 -22.11 -15.96
C ALA A 106 1.78 -22.71 -16.97
N LEU A 107 1.17 -23.84 -16.60
CA LEU A 107 0.15 -24.46 -17.43
C LEU A 107 -1.10 -23.57 -17.48
N ALA A 108 -1.74 -23.50 -18.65
CA ALA A 108 -3.05 -22.89 -18.76
C ALA A 108 -4.07 -23.83 -18.11
N VAL A 109 -4.90 -23.30 -17.24
CA VAL A 109 -5.96 -24.08 -16.61
C VAL A 109 -7.19 -23.99 -17.50
N ASP A 110 -7.64 -25.14 -17.99
CA ASP A 110 -8.80 -25.23 -18.87
C ASP A 110 -10.11 -25.02 -18.11
N GLY A 111 -11.10 -24.39 -18.76
CA GLY A 111 -12.46 -24.26 -18.23
C GLY A 111 -12.68 -23.12 -17.22
N LEU A 112 -11.74 -22.18 -17.05
CA LEU A 112 -12.03 -20.96 -16.29
C LEU A 112 -12.87 -19.98 -17.11
N GLU A 113 -13.92 -19.48 -16.46
CA GLU A 113 -14.73 -18.39 -16.99
C GLU A 113 -14.03 -17.04 -16.78
N ASP A 114 -14.29 -16.12 -17.71
CA ASP A 114 -13.87 -14.73 -17.59
C ASP A 114 -14.80 -13.96 -16.64
N ALA A 115 -14.24 -13.01 -15.91
CA ALA A 115 -14.98 -12.24 -14.92
C ALA A 115 -15.96 -11.28 -15.60
N ALA A 116 -17.25 -11.54 -15.39
CA ALA A 116 -18.33 -10.61 -15.70
C ALA A 116 -18.84 -9.93 -14.40
N PRO A 117 -19.59 -8.81 -14.51
CA PRO A 117 -20.23 -8.22 -13.34
C PRO A 117 -21.10 -9.23 -12.57
N GLU A 118 -21.85 -10.05 -13.31
CA GLU A 118 -22.76 -11.04 -12.72
C GLU A 118 -22.02 -12.11 -11.93
N THR A 119 -20.84 -12.53 -12.39
CA THR A 119 -19.99 -13.54 -11.75
C THR A 119 -19.56 -13.13 -10.34
N PHE A 120 -19.29 -11.85 -10.08
CA PHE A 120 -18.91 -11.40 -8.74
C PHE A 120 -20.10 -11.22 -7.79
N ALA A 121 -21.32 -11.15 -8.31
CA ALA A 121 -22.54 -10.95 -7.54
C ALA A 121 -23.31 -12.26 -7.29
N SER A 122 -23.09 -13.28 -8.11
CA SER A 122 -23.77 -14.58 -8.01
C SER A 122 -23.25 -15.40 -6.83
N GLU A 123 -24.16 -16.07 -6.13
CA GLU A 123 -23.79 -17.00 -5.06
C GLU A 123 -23.26 -18.33 -5.62
N GLU A 124 -23.62 -18.66 -6.86
CA GLU A 124 -23.17 -19.87 -7.56
C GLU A 124 -21.68 -19.84 -7.88
N ALA A 125 -21.12 -18.66 -8.16
CA ALA A 125 -19.68 -18.48 -8.37
C ALA A 125 -18.88 -18.50 -7.05
N LYS A 126 -19.53 -18.64 -5.89
CA LYS A 126 -18.82 -18.71 -4.60
C LYS A 126 -17.86 -19.90 -4.59
N GLY A 127 -16.60 -19.62 -4.31
CA GLY A 127 -15.54 -20.63 -4.23
C GLY A 127 -14.97 -21.04 -5.59
N THR A 128 -15.37 -20.40 -6.69
CA THR A 128 -14.78 -20.66 -8.02
C THR A 128 -13.67 -19.66 -8.33
N MET A 129 -12.73 -20.12 -9.16
CA MET A 129 -11.66 -19.28 -9.70
C MET A 129 -12.11 -18.68 -11.02
N VAL A 130 -11.88 -17.38 -11.19
CA VAL A 130 -12.33 -16.61 -12.35
C VAL A 130 -11.14 -15.85 -12.95
N ALA A 131 -11.06 -15.79 -14.28
CA ALA A 131 -10.03 -15.05 -14.99
C ALA A 131 -10.39 -13.56 -15.10
N LEU A 132 -9.40 -12.67 -14.94
CA LEU A 132 -9.63 -11.25 -15.22
C LEU A 132 -9.46 -10.98 -16.73
N PRO A 133 -10.45 -10.35 -17.41
CA PRO A 133 -10.34 -9.98 -18.82
C PRO A 133 -9.11 -9.10 -19.08
N ASP A 134 -8.47 -9.27 -20.24
CA ASP A 134 -7.20 -8.58 -20.54
C ASP A 134 -7.34 -7.03 -20.51
N GLN A 135 -8.48 -6.50 -20.99
CA GLN A 135 -8.78 -5.05 -20.91
C GLN A 135 -8.87 -4.57 -19.45
N LEU A 136 -9.51 -5.35 -18.59
CA LEU A 136 -9.67 -5.04 -17.18
C LEU A 136 -8.31 -5.08 -16.46
N VAL A 137 -7.45 -6.02 -16.83
CA VAL A 137 -6.09 -6.14 -16.29
C VAL A 137 -5.27 -4.87 -16.61
N ASP A 138 -5.40 -4.32 -17.81
CA ASP A 138 -4.71 -3.09 -18.19
C ASP A 138 -5.23 -1.87 -17.40
N GLN A 139 -6.55 -1.77 -17.18
CA GLN A 139 -7.14 -0.73 -16.33
C GLN A 139 -6.70 -0.86 -14.86
N LEU A 140 -6.74 -2.07 -14.30
CA LEU A 140 -6.28 -2.35 -12.93
C LEU A 140 -4.77 -2.11 -12.77
N ARG A 141 -3.97 -2.37 -13.81
CA ARG A 141 -2.55 -2.05 -13.84
C ARG A 141 -2.32 -0.53 -13.85
N ALA A 142 -3.13 0.23 -14.61
CA ALA A 142 -3.06 1.70 -14.62
C ALA A 142 -3.43 2.32 -13.26
N LEU A 143 -4.34 1.69 -12.51
CA LEU A 143 -4.72 2.09 -11.15
C LEU A 143 -3.76 1.62 -10.05
N GLU A 144 -2.65 0.94 -10.42
CA GLU A 144 -1.71 0.31 -9.49
C GLU A 144 -2.39 -0.60 -8.46
N ALA A 145 -3.47 -1.30 -8.87
CA ALA A 145 -4.24 -2.18 -7.99
C ALA A 145 -3.46 -3.45 -7.58
N PHE A 146 -2.66 -3.97 -8.51
CA PHE A 146 -1.78 -5.10 -8.27
C PHE A 146 -0.60 -4.67 -7.38
N LYS A 147 -0.20 -5.54 -6.46
CA LYS A 147 0.93 -5.28 -5.55
C LYS A 147 2.08 -6.24 -5.77
N THR A 148 3.30 -5.79 -5.51
CA THR A 148 4.50 -6.61 -5.63
C THR A 148 4.59 -7.75 -4.61
N THR A 149 3.83 -7.66 -3.52
CA THR A 149 3.76 -8.72 -2.51
C THR A 149 2.88 -9.90 -2.91
N GLN A 150 2.09 -9.76 -3.98
CA GLN A 150 1.19 -10.80 -4.50
C GLN A 150 1.91 -11.60 -5.59
N CYS A 151 1.77 -12.93 -5.60
CA CYS A 151 2.53 -13.79 -6.52
C CYS A 151 1.80 -14.06 -7.85
N TRP A 152 1.42 -13.00 -8.57
CA TRP A 152 0.86 -13.12 -9.92
C TRP A 152 1.83 -13.76 -10.92
N SER A 153 3.14 -13.64 -10.66
CA SER A 153 4.22 -14.17 -11.49
C SER A 153 4.24 -15.69 -11.60
N LEU A 154 3.44 -16.40 -10.80
CA LEU A 154 3.40 -17.85 -10.82
C LEU A 154 2.45 -18.39 -11.89
N PHE A 155 1.47 -17.61 -12.35
CA PHE A 155 0.38 -18.07 -13.20
C PHE A 155 0.46 -17.53 -14.63
N ARG A 156 -0.26 -18.18 -15.55
CA ARG A 156 -0.30 -17.79 -16.97
C ARG A 156 -0.97 -16.43 -17.17
N LYS A 157 -2.11 -16.23 -16.51
CA LYS A 157 -2.93 -15.02 -16.48
C LYS A 157 -3.31 -14.69 -15.03
N PRO A 158 -3.75 -13.46 -14.73
CA PRO A 158 -4.25 -13.12 -13.41
C PRO A 158 -5.66 -13.69 -13.18
N HIS A 159 -5.77 -14.60 -12.22
CA HIS A 159 -7.03 -15.20 -11.80
C HIS A 159 -7.33 -14.85 -10.34
N VAL A 160 -8.61 -14.72 -10.00
CA VAL A 160 -9.07 -14.35 -8.66
C VAL A 160 -10.10 -15.36 -8.16
N LEU A 161 -10.10 -15.61 -6.84
CA LEU A 161 -11.10 -16.42 -6.16
C LEU A 161 -12.31 -15.55 -5.81
N VAL A 162 -13.51 -15.96 -6.22
CA VAL A 162 -14.76 -15.35 -5.75
C VAL A 162 -15.08 -15.91 -4.36
N ARG A 163 -14.92 -15.08 -3.33
CA ARG A 163 -15.16 -15.47 -1.93
C ARG A 163 -16.56 -15.12 -1.49
N GLU A 164 -17.00 -15.71 -0.38
CA GLU A 164 -18.22 -15.26 0.31
C GLU A 164 -18.20 -13.76 0.60
N GLU A 165 -17.05 -13.23 1.04
CA GLU A 165 -16.89 -11.80 1.32
C GLU A 165 -17.00 -10.94 0.06
N THR A 166 -16.53 -11.44 -1.09
CA THR A 166 -16.62 -10.75 -2.38
C THR A 166 -18.08 -10.58 -2.78
N VAL A 167 -18.87 -11.66 -2.72
CA VAL A 167 -20.30 -11.65 -3.06
C VAL A 167 -21.09 -10.73 -2.12
N LYS A 168 -20.77 -10.73 -0.81
CA LYS A 168 -21.42 -9.82 0.16
C LYS A 168 -21.10 -8.36 -0.15
N LEU A 169 -19.87 -8.04 -0.51
CA LEU A 169 -19.45 -6.69 -0.83
C LEU A 169 -20.10 -6.20 -2.13
N THR A 170 -20.09 -7.01 -3.20
CA THR A 170 -20.69 -6.62 -4.49
C THR A 170 -22.20 -6.45 -4.40
N LYS A 171 -22.91 -7.27 -3.63
CA LYS A 171 -24.32 -7.06 -3.33
C LYS A 171 -24.57 -5.68 -2.70
N ARG A 172 -23.72 -5.26 -1.75
CA ARG A 172 -23.82 -3.93 -1.13
C ARG A 172 -23.47 -2.78 -2.06
N LEU A 173 -22.54 -3.00 -2.99
CA LEU A 173 -22.24 -2.02 -4.05
C LEU A 173 -23.45 -1.81 -4.95
N ASN A 174 -24.15 -2.89 -5.31
CA ASN A 174 -25.35 -2.82 -6.14
C ASN A 174 -26.51 -2.13 -5.46
N THR A 175 -26.76 -2.43 -4.18
CA THR A 175 -27.80 -1.73 -3.42
C THR A 175 -27.50 -0.25 -3.31
N ALA A 176 -26.24 0.12 -3.05
CA ALA A 176 -25.84 1.53 -2.95
C ALA A 176 -26.09 2.32 -4.23
N VAL A 177 -25.78 1.76 -5.40
CA VAL A 177 -26.04 2.46 -6.67
C VAL A 177 -27.51 2.48 -7.04
N THR A 178 -28.24 1.39 -6.79
CA THR A 178 -29.69 1.33 -7.03
C THR A 178 -30.44 2.35 -6.19
N GLU A 179 -30.05 2.52 -4.93
CA GLU A 179 -30.64 3.47 -3.99
C GLU A 179 -30.03 4.89 -4.09
N ARG A 180 -29.02 5.10 -4.94
CA ARG A 180 -28.23 6.34 -5.05
C ARG A 180 -27.63 6.80 -3.72
N GLN A 181 -27.22 5.84 -2.88
CA GLN A 181 -26.56 6.09 -1.62
C GLN A 181 -25.03 5.94 -1.74
N THR A 182 -24.33 6.53 -0.78
CA THR A 182 -22.87 6.38 -0.64
C THR A 182 -22.55 5.23 0.31
N LEU A 183 -22.01 4.13 -0.23
CA LEU A 183 -21.46 3.06 0.60
C LEU A 183 -20.11 3.52 1.18
N ARG A 184 -20.00 3.56 2.51
CA ARG A 184 -18.77 3.96 3.21
C ARG A 184 -18.29 2.78 4.06
N MET A 185 -17.17 2.19 3.68
CA MET A 185 -16.73 0.92 4.26
C MET A 185 -15.23 0.89 4.53
N ILE A 186 -14.84 0.32 5.66
CA ILE A 186 -13.45 0.04 6.00
C ILE A 186 -13.23 -1.47 6.05
N LEU A 187 -12.32 -1.95 5.20
CA LEU A 187 -11.87 -3.34 5.19
C LEU A 187 -10.88 -3.58 6.34
N THR A 188 -11.33 -4.33 7.33
CA THR A 188 -10.55 -4.78 8.49
C THR A 188 -10.21 -6.26 8.36
N GLY A 189 -9.33 -6.77 9.23
CA GLY A 189 -8.92 -8.16 9.22
C GLY A 189 -7.43 -8.37 9.41
N ASP A 190 -7.05 -9.64 9.46
CA ASP A 190 -5.72 -10.10 9.81
C ASP A 190 -4.68 -9.83 8.72
N LYS A 191 -3.42 -10.07 9.08
CA LYS A 191 -2.28 -9.91 8.18
C LYS A 191 -2.40 -10.93 7.03
N ILE A 192 -2.37 -10.43 5.80
CA ILE A 192 -2.45 -11.22 4.56
C ILE A 192 -3.76 -12.05 4.44
N ALA A 193 -4.85 -11.57 5.06
CA ALA A 193 -6.18 -12.16 4.91
C ALA A 193 -6.82 -11.91 3.52
N GLY A 194 -6.29 -10.96 2.73
CA GLY A 194 -6.80 -10.63 1.39
C GLY A 194 -7.48 -9.26 1.26
N LYS A 195 -7.29 -8.33 2.20
CA LYS A 195 -7.90 -6.98 2.17
C LYS A 195 -7.64 -6.20 0.88
N SER A 196 -6.38 -6.13 0.44
CA SER A 196 -6.02 -5.49 -0.83
C SER A 196 -6.58 -6.23 -2.05
N MET A 197 -6.76 -7.56 -1.97
CA MET A 197 -7.38 -8.34 -3.04
C MET A 197 -8.87 -8.07 -3.14
N LEU A 198 -9.56 -7.94 -1.99
CA LEU A 198 -10.97 -7.59 -1.96
C LEU A 198 -11.20 -6.16 -2.49
N LEU A 199 -10.31 -5.21 -2.19
CA LEU A 199 -10.31 -3.88 -2.80
C LEU A 199 -10.12 -3.98 -4.33
N LEU A 200 -9.18 -4.82 -4.80
CA LEU A 200 -8.97 -5.06 -6.23
C LEU A 200 -10.21 -5.64 -6.92
N GLN A 201 -10.87 -6.62 -6.30
CA GLN A 201 -12.12 -7.21 -6.81
C GLN A 201 -13.26 -6.18 -6.83
N SER A 202 -13.31 -5.28 -5.85
CA SER A 202 -14.28 -4.18 -5.81
C SER A 202 -14.05 -3.19 -6.96
N MET A 203 -12.79 -2.86 -7.26
CA MET A 203 -12.42 -2.03 -8.41
C MET A 203 -12.73 -2.74 -9.73
N ALA A 204 -12.45 -4.04 -9.82
CA ALA A 204 -12.78 -4.86 -10.98
C ALA A 204 -14.30 -4.81 -11.26
N TYR A 205 -15.11 -5.00 -10.22
CA TYR A 205 -16.56 -4.89 -10.28
C TYR A 205 -17.03 -3.52 -10.79
N ALA A 206 -16.46 -2.45 -10.23
CA ALA A 206 -16.81 -1.08 -10.60
C ALA A 206 -16.46 -0.78 -12.08
N LEU A 207 -15.28 -1.19 -12.55
CA LEU A 207 -14.85 -1.00 -13.94
C LEU A 207 -15.74 -1.77 -14.93
N LEU A 208 -16.10 -3.01 -14.62
CA LEU A 208 -16.98 -3.82 -15.47
C LEU A 208 -18.40 -3.22 -15.60
N ASN A 209 -18.85 -2.47 -14.59
CA ASN A 209 -20.13 -1.75 -14.60
C ASN A 209 -20.04 -0.30 -15.10
N ASN A 210 -18.92 0.10 -15.72
CA ASN A 210 -18.69 1.45 -16.24
C ASN A 210 -18.71 2.56 -15.16
N TRP A 211 -18.24 2.27 -13.95
CA TRP A 211 -18.08 3.30 -12.90
C TRP A 211 -16.74 4.03 -13.06
N VAL A 212 -16.68 5.26 -12.55
CA VAL A 212 -15.42 6.00 -12.45
C VAL A 212 -14.65 5.54 -11.22
N VAL A 213 -13.50 4.89 -11.45
CA VAL A 213 -12.66 4.35 -10.37
C VAL A 213 -11.46 5.26 -10.12
N ILE A 214 -11.35 5.76 -8.90
CA ILE A 214 -10.22 6.54 -8.38
C ILE A 214 -9.59 5.72 -7.26
N ASN A 215 -8.31 5.35 -7.42
CA ASN A 215 -7.60 4.53 -6.44
C ASN A 215 -6.34 5.23 -5.93
N ILE A 216 -6.18 5.24 -4.61
CA ILE A 216 -4.96 5.64 -3.92
C ILE A 216 -4.25 4.35 -3.48
N PRO A 217 -3.25 3.86 -4.23
CA PRO A 217 -2.69 2.52 -4.06
C PRO A 217 -1.87 2.35 -2.77
N GLU A 218 -1.16 3.40 -2.35
CA GLU A 218 -0.33 3.41 -1.15
C GLU A 218 -0.49 4.74 -0.39
N ALA A 219 -1.35 4.76 0.63
CA ALA A 219 -1.57 5.96 1.44
C ALA A 219 -0.33 6.44 2.22
N GLN A 220 0.71 5.59 2.35
CA GLN A 220 1.99 5.97 2.95
C GLN A 220 2.75 7.03 2.13
N ASP A 221 2.60 7.03 0.81
CA ASP A 221 3.29 8.00 -0.06
C ASP A 221 2.73 9.41 0.16
N LEU A 222 1.47 9.51 0.61
CA LEU A 222 0.86 10.80 0.97
C LEU A 222 1.39 11.38 2.28
N THR A 223 1.95 10.58 3.20
CA THR A 223 2.27 11.06 4.56
C THR A 223 3.74 10.97 4.96
N ASN A 224 4.58 10.31 4.14
CA ASN A 224 5.99 10.05 4.45
C ASN A 224 6.97 11.18 4.05
N ALA A 225 6.49 12.36 3.64
CA ALA A 225 7.33 13.48 3.21
C ALA A 225 8.34 13.14 2.10
N ASN A 226 7.91 12.32 1.14
CA ASN A 226 8.71 11.91 -0.02
C ASN A 226 8.30 12.58 -1.34
N THR A 227 7.14 13.23 -1.38
CA THR A 227 6.66 14.03 -2.51
C THR A 227 6.76 15.52 -2.20
N ASP A 228 6.74 16.33 -3.25
CA ASP A 228 6.58 17.77 -3.13
C ASP A 228 5.20 18.13 -2.56
N TYR A 229 5.14 19.27 -1.90
CA TYR A 229 3.92 19.82 -1.32
C TYR A 229 3.99 21.34 -1.31
N SER A 230 2.84 21.98 -1.48
CA SER A 230 2.71 23.44 -1.45
C SER A 230 1.46 23.83 -0.67
N PRO A 231 1.46 24.95 0.06
CA PRO A 231 0.26 25.44 0.71
C PRO A 231 -0.80 25.87 -0.31
N VAL A 232 -2.06 25.62 0.00
CA VAL A 232 -3.21 26.14 -0.75
C VAL A 232 -3.53 27.55 -0.23
N PRO A 233 -3.52 28.58 -1.08
CA PRO A 233 -3.88 29.94 -0.67
C PRO A 233 -5.27 30.00 -0.05
N ASN A 234 -5.49 30.92 0.90
CA ASN A 234 -6.81 31.24 1.46
C ASN A 234 -7.55 30.09 2.19
N THR A 235 -6.83 29.09 2.70
CA THR A 235 -7.42 27.99 3.49
C THR A 235 -7.23 28.19 5.00
N LYS A 236 -8.27 27.87 5.78
CA LYS A 236 -8.26 27.87 7.26
C LYS A 236 -8.80 26.51 7.77
N PRO A 237 -8.03 25.67 8.49
CA PRO A 237 -6.57 25.74 8.71
C PRO A 237 -5.79 25.66 7.38
N MET A 238 -4.51 26.03 7.42
CA MET A 238 -3.62 26.01 6.26
C MET A 238 -3.51 24.59 5.69
N GLN A 239 -4.01 24.40 4.47
CA GLN A 239 -3.97 23.11 3.79
C GLN A 239 -2.77 23.02 2.86
N PHE A 240 -2.31 21.80 2.62
CA PHE A 240 -1.20 21.53 1.70
C PHE A 240 -1.63 20.55 0.62
N TYR A 241 -1.35 20.87 -0.64
CA TYR A 241 -1.59 19.97 -1.77
C TYR A 241 -0.26 19.39 -2.26
N GLN A 242 -0.34 18.24 -2.94
CA GLN A 242 0.83 17.49 -3.43
C GLN A 242 0.81 17.45 -4.97
N PRO A 243 1.45 18.41 -5.66
CA PRO A 243 1.28 18.60 -7.10
C PRO A 243 1.74 17.39 -7.92
N THR A 244 2.95 16.86 -7.69
CA THR A 244 3.45 15.71 -8.47
C THR A 244 2.62 14.45 -8.23
N TYR A 245 2.14 14.21 -7.00
CA TYR A 245 1.29 13.06 -6.71
C TYR A 245 -0.07 13.19 -7.40
N CYS A 246 -0.73 14.34 -7.27
CA CYS A 246 -2.03 14.62 -7.92
C CYS A 246 -1.94 14.50 -9.44
N PHE A 247 -0.85 14.97 -10.05
CA PHE A 247 -0.64 14.84 -11.49
C PHE A 247 -0.59 13.38 -11.93
N ASN A 248 0.22 12.54 -11.27
CA ASN A 248 0.29 11.11 -11.58
C ASN A 248 -1.06 10.42 -11.36
N LEU A 249 -1.79 10.80 -10.29
CA LEU A 249 -3.13 10.28 -10.03
C LEU A 249 -4.11 10.60 -11.16
N LEU A 250 -4.11 11.83 -11.67
CA LEU A 250 -4.93 12.22 -12.83
C LEU A 250 -4.57 11.39 -14.07
N GLN A 251 -3.28 11.18 -14.34
CA GLN A 251 -2.83 10.34 -15.46
C GLN A 251 -3.32 8.89 -15.33
N HIS A 252 -3.38 8.35 -14.10
CA HIS A 252 -3.92 7.02 -13.84
C HIS A 252 -5.44 6.97 -14.07
N ILE A 253 -6.16 7.98 -13.59
CA ILE A 253 -7.62 8.11 -13.79
C ILE A 253 -7.96 8.18 -15.28
N ILE A 254 -7.22 8.95 -16.07
CA ILE A 254 -7.38 9.08 -17.52
C ILE A 254 -7.17 7.74 -18.22
N LYS A 255 -6.10 7.01 -17.87
CA LYS A 255 -5.77 5.72 -18.47
C LYS A 255 -6.79 4.63 -18.14
N ALA A 256 -7.31 4.60 -16.91
CA ALA A 256 -8.26 3.59 -16.48
C ALA A 256 -9.69 3.88 -16.95
N ASN A 257 -10.16 5.12 -16.81
CA ASN A 257 -11.56 5.51 -17.03
C ASN A 257 -11.79 6.28 -18.35
N GLY A 258 -10.79 6.36 -19.22
CA GLY A 258 -10.84 7.12 -20.48
C GLY A 258 -12.14 7.02 -21.28
N PRO A 259 -12.69 5.81 -21.57
CA PRO A 259 -13.94 5.70 -22.33
C PRO A 259 -15.15 6.28 -21.58
N ILE A 260 -15.23 6.12 -20.26
CA ILE A 260 -16.35 6.60 -19.44
C ILE A 260 -16.31 8.12 -19.33
N LEU A 261 -15.13 8.70 -19.09
CA LEU A 261 -14.97 10.15 -18.93
C LEU A 261 -15.32 10.96 -20.20
N LYS A 262 -15.22 10.35 -21.38
CA LYS A 262 -15.61 10.98 -22.66
C LYS A 262 -17.13 11.00 -22.88
N GLN A 263 -17.87 10.13 -22.22
CA GLN A 263 -19.33 10.04 -22.38
C GLN A 263 -20.06 11.14 -21.60
N HIS A 264 -19.45 11.62 -20.51
CA HIS A 264 -20.07 12.60 -19.62
C HIS A 264 -19.59 14.01 -19.90
N LYS A 265 -20.56 14.92 -20.08
CA LYS A 265 -20.33 16.35 -20.29
C LYS A 265 -20.17 17.08 -18.97
N ILE A 266 -19.52 18.24 -19.03
CA ILE A 266 -19.31 19.13 -17.90
C ILE A 266 -20.60 19.89 -17.57
N SER A 267 -20.90 20.10 -16.29
CA SER A 267 -22.03 20.89 -15.80
C SER A 267 -21.66 22.34 -15.47
N LYS A 268 -20.48 22.57 -14.87
CA LYS A 268 -20.01 23.91 -14.43
C LYS A 268 -18.86 24.44 -15.28
N GLU A 269 -18.78 25.76 -15.42
CA GLU A 269 -17.63 26.40 -16.05
C GLU A 269 -16.47 26.54 -15.05
N TYR A 270 -15.25 26.21 -15.49
CA TYR A 270 -14.01 26.31 -14.68
C TYR A 270 -13.02 27.27 -15.35
N PRO A 271 -13.12 28.59 -15.10
CA PRO A 271 -12.24 29.58 -15.73
C PRO A 271 -10.78 29.49 -15.25
N GLU A 272 -10.54 28.85 -14.10
CA GLU A 272 -9.21 28.61 -13.54
C GLU A 272 -8.41 27.57 -14.34
N LEU A 273 -9.09 26.73 -15.14
CA LEU A 273 -8.46 25.69 -15.92
C LEU A 273 -8.18 26.16 -17.34
N LEU A 274 -6.92 26.05 -17.74
CA LEU A 274 -6.50 26.31 -19.11
C LEU A 274 -6.96 25.16 -20.02
N HIS A 275 -7.41 25.48 -21.22
CA HIS A 275 -7.74 24.52 -22.30
C HIS A 275 -8.98 23.63 -22.09
N VAL A 276 -9.93 24.00 -21.23
CA VAL A 276 -11.22 23.30 -21.14
C VAL A 276 -12.27 24.00 -22.01
N PRO A 277 -12.83 23.35 -23.04
CA PRO A 277 -13.91 23.92 -23.84
C PRO A 277 -15.22 23.98 -23.03
N LYS A 278 -16.10 24.95 -23.34
CA LYS A 278 -17.38 25.15 -22.63
C LYS A 278 -18.29 23.91 -22.71
N ASP A 279 -18.31 23.26 -23.87
CA ASP A 279 -19.04 22.00 -24.10
C ASP A 279 -18.14 20.76 -23.94
N GLY A 280 -17.12 20.86 -23.10
CA GLY A 280 -16.15 19.79 -22.87
C GLY A 280 -16.70 18.57 -22.14
N THR A 281 -15.88 17.53 -22.09
CA THR A 281 -16.13 16.28 -21.37
C THR A 281 -15.34 16.24 -20.06
N LEU A 282 -15.69 15.34 -19.15
CA LEU A 282 -14.90 15.12 -17.93
C LEU A 282 -13.44 14.72 -18.24
N PHE A 283 -13.22 14.08 -19.39
CA PHE A 283 -11.89 13.76 -19.90
C PHE A 283 -11.05 15.04 -20.15
N ASP A 284 -11.67 16.10 -20.66
CA ASP A 284 -10.98 17.35 -20.97
C ASP A 284 -10.55 18.09 -19.69
N ILE A 285 -11.36 18.03 -18.63
CA ILE A 285 -10.95 18.52 -17.30
C ILE A 285 -9.74 17.75 -16.79
N ALA A 286 -9.79 16.41 -16.83
CA ALA A 286 -8.69 15.59 -16.33
C ALA A 286 -7.39 15.84 -17.13
N ASN A 287 -7.51 16.04 -18.45
CA ASN A 287 -6.39 16.28 -19.36
C ASN A 287 -5.91 17.75 -19.39
N SER A 288 -6.61 18.67 -18.71
CA SER A 288 -6.21 20.08 -18.63
C SER A 288 -4.88 20.27 -17.89
N ALA A 289 -4.62 19.42 -16.89
CA ALA A 289 -3.36 19.40 -16.14
C ALA A 289 -2.25 18.77 -16.98
N LYS A 290 -1.49 19.61 -17.69
CA LYS A 290 -0.23 19.23 -18.36
C LYS A 290 0.99 19.35 -17.46
N GLU A 291 0.90 20.21 -16.46
CA GLU A 291 1.96 20.48 -15.48
C GLU A 291 1.45 20.15 -14.06
N PRO A 292 2.37 19.80 -13.13
CA PRO A 292 1.99 19.37 -11.80
C PRO A 292 1.35 20.48 -10.95
N GLU A 293 1.67 21.75 -11.21
CA GLU A 293 1.10 22.89 -10.46
C GLU A 293 -0.42 23.02 -10.67
N PHE A 294 -0.90 22.78 -11.89
CA PHE A 294 -2.33 22.83 -12.23
C PHE A 294 -3.10 21.54 -11.88
N ALA A 295 -2.41 20.52 -11.37
CA ALA A 295 -3.03 19.23 -11.10
C ALA A 295 -4.07 19.28 -9.98
N TRP A 296 -3.86 20.11 -8.94
CA TRP A 296 -4.81 20.21 -7.83
C TRP A 296 -6.12 20.89 -8.24
N PRO A 297 -6.13 22.08 -8.87
CA PRO A 297 -7.36 22.69 -9.39
C PRO A 297 -8.11 21.78 -10.36
N ALA A 298 -7.40 21.09 -11.27
CA ALA A 298 -8.03 20.17 -12.22
C ALA A 298 -8.69 18.98 -11.51
N PHE A 299 -8.03 18.41 -10.50
CA PHE A 299 -8.60 17.31 -9.71
C PHE A 299 -9.80 17.77 -8.87
N GLN A 300 -9.73 18.97 -8.28
CA GLN A 300 -10.83 19.55 -7.51
C GLN A 300 -12.06 19.79 -8.39
N ALA A 301 -11.88 20.33 -9.60
CA ALA A 301 -12.94 20.51 -10.59
C ALA A 301 -13.56 19.17 -11.01
N LEU A 302 -12.73 18.17 -11.33
CA LEU A 302 -13.18 16.83 -11.66
C LEU A 302 -14.00 16.22 -10.52
N TRP A 303 -13.53 16.35 -9.28
CA TRP A 303 -14.24 15.86 -8.10
C TRP A 303 -15.57 16.58 -7.87
N SER A 304 -15.64 17.90 -8.08
CA SER A 304 -16.90 18.64 -7.95
C SER A 304 -17.93 18.26 -9.01
N GLU A 305 -17.50 17.98 -10.25
CA GLU A 305 -18.39 17.44 -11.28
C GLU A 305 -18.91 16.05 -10.91
N LEU A 306 -18.01 15.13 -10.54
CA LEU A 306 -18.37 13.74 -10.20
C LEU A 306 -19.33 13.64 -9.00
N THR A 307 -19.24 14.57 -8.06
CA THR A 307 -20.07 14.60 -6.84
C THR A 307 -21.39 15.35 -7.02
N THR A 308 -21.40 16.44 -7.79
CA THR A 308 -22.54 17.36 -7.90
C THR A 308 -23.41 17.13 -9.13
N ALA A 309 -22.83 16.67 -10.24
CA ALA A 309 -23.56 16.60 -11.52
C ALA A 309 -24.66 15.52 -11.47
N PRO A 310 -25.94 15.89 -11.68
CA PRO A 310 -27.03 14.93 -11.70
C PRO A 310 -26.95 14.05 -12.96
N GLY A 311 -27.08 12.73 -12.80
CA GLY A 311 -27.00 11.79 -13.93
C GLY A 311 -25.58 11.49 -14.41
N GLY A 312 -24.57 11.83 -13.59
CA GLY A 312 -23.19 11.39 -13.79
C GLY A 312 -22.98 9.91 -13.44
N PRO A 313 -21.80 9.34 -13.75
CA PRO A 313 -21.49 7.95 -13.44
C PRO A 313 -21.32 7.74 -11.93
N PRO A 314 -21.59 6.54 -11.41
CA PRO A 314 -21.23 6.19 -10.03
C PRO A 314 -19.71 6.26 -9.84
N VAL A 315 -19.29 6.64 -8.64
CA VAL A 315 -17.87 6.82 -8.30
C VAL A 315 -17.43 5.76 -7.31
N PHE A 316 -16.30 5.12 -7.60
CA PHE A 316 -15.58 4.27 -6.66
C PHE A 316 -14.30 4.97 -6.21
N LEU A 317 -14.18 5.28 -4.92
CA LEU A 317 -12.98 5.85 -4.32
C LEU A 317 -12.33 4.82 -3.40
N GLY A 318 -11.22 4.23 -3.86
CA GLY A 318 -10.43 3.25 -3.14
C GLY A 318 -9.20 3.88 -2.47
N LEU A 319 -8.91 3.46 -1.24
CA LEU A 319 -7.64 3.78 -0.57
C LEU A 319 -7.10 2.56 0.14
N ASP A 320 -5.82 2.25 -0.06
CA ASP A 320 -5.14 1.20 0.70
C ASP A 320 -4.11 1.78 1.67
N GLY A 321 -4.07 1.22 2.89
CA GLY A 321 -3.21 1.66 3.97
C GLY A 321 -3.81 2.79 4.81
N LEU A 322 -5.11 2.72 5.13
CA LEU A 322 -5.85 3.72 5.92
C LEU A 322 -5.09 4.23 7.17
N SER A 323 -4.38 3.34 7.87
CA SER A 323 -3.61 3.69 9.07
C SER A 323 -2.55 4.79 8.83
N HIS A 324 -2.05 4.95 7.60
CA HIS A 324 -1.05 5.98 7.29
C HIS A 324 -1.60 7.39 7.25
N ILE A 325 -2.90 7.57 6.97
CA ILE A 325 -3.55 8.89 6.95
C ILE A 325 -4.21 9.26 8.28
N MET A 326 -4.35 8.30 9.19
CA MET A 326 -4.95 8.48 10.52
C MET A 326 -3.91 8.80 11.60
N LYS A 327 -2.93 9.62 11.24
CA LYS A 327 -1.83 10.07 12.10
C LYS A 327 -1.36 11.46 11.67
N VAL A 328 -0.47 12.06 12.46
CA VAL A 328 0.30 13.21 12.03
C VAL A 328 1.28 12.79 10.91
N SER A 329 1.38 13.60 9.85
CA SER A 329 2.26 13.33 8.72
C SER A 329 3.72 13.73 9.03
N ALA A 330 4.66 13.36 8.17
CA ALA A 330 6.05 13.77 8.29
C ALA A 330 6.33 15.17 7.71
N TYR A 331 5.34 15.80 7.06
CA TYR A 331 5.47 17.14 6.48
C TYR A 331 5.56 18.22 7.54
N ARG A 332 6.15 19.35 7.15
CA ARG A 332 6.37 20.51 8.03
C ARG A 332 5.69 21.75 7.47
N ASP A 333 5.07 22.53 8.34
CA ASP A 333 4.58 23.86 7.98
C ASP A 333 5.73 24.91 8.02
N PRO A 334 5.50 26.16 7.59
CA PRO A 334 6.50 27.22 7.67
C PRO A 334 6.98 27.52 9.09
N THR A 335 6.18 27.17 10.11
CA THR A 335 6.55 27.29 11.54
C THR A 335 7.30 26.06 12.06
N PHE A 336 7.67 25.13 11.18
CA PHE A 336 8.36 23.88 11.47
C PHE A 336 7.57 22.90 12.36
N ASN A 337 6.25 23.06 12.48
CA ASN A 337 5.39 22.09 13.12
C ASN A 337 5.02 20.96 12.16
N LEU A 338 4.77 19.77 12.70
CA LEU A 338 4.32 18.64 11.90
C LEU A 338 2.88 18.88 11.44
N VAL A 339 2.64 18.67 10.14
CA VAL A 339 1.32 18.83 9.54
C VAL A 339 0.47 17.59 9.82
N HIS A 340 -0.75 17.76 10.29
CA HIS A 340 -1.67 16.64 10.46
C HIS A 340 -2.04 16.05 9.09
N SER A 341 -2.18 14.73 8.95
CA SER A 341 -2.45 14.14 7.61
C SER A 341 -3.77 14.61 7.01
N HIS A 342 -4.79 14.90 7.83
CA HIS A 342 -6.06 15.49 7.36
C HIS A 342 -5.96 16.95 6.88
N ASP A 343 -4.82 17.63 7.08
CA ASP A 343 -4.58 18.97 6.52
C ASP A 343 -3.96 18.88 5.11
N LEU A 344 -3.57 17.68 4.66
CA LEU A 344 -3.22 17.43 3.26
C LEU A 344 -4.50 17.36 2.42
N SER A 345 -4.59 18.14 1.35
CA SER A 345 -5.83 18.37 0.62
C SER A 345 -6.45 17.10 0.02
N LEU A 346 -5.63 16.21 -0.55
CA LEU A 346 -6.07 14.93 -1.12
C LEU A 346 -6.54 13.95 -0.05
N VAL A 347 -5.84 13.90 1.09
CA VAL A 347 -6.24 13.08 2.25
C VAL A 347 -7.53 13.62 2.84
N ARG A 348 -7.65 14.95 2.97
CA ARG A 348 -8.85 15.61 3.46
C ARG A 348 -10.06 15.29 2.59
N LEU A 349 -9.91 15.37 1.27
CA LEU A 349 -10.97 15.01 0.32
C LEU A 349 -11.44 13.57 0.54
N PHE A 350 -10.50 12.64 0.70
CA PHE A 350 -10.84 11.24 0.99
C PHE A 350 -11.56 11.09 2.34
N VAL A 351 -11.08 11.75 3.40
CA VAL A 351 -11.64 11.68 4.76
C VAL A 351 -13.01 12.35 4.85
N ASP A 352 -13.21 13.48 4.16
CA ASP A 352 -14.50 14.17 4.09
C ASP A 352 -15.53 13.33 3.32
N ALA A 353 -15.10 12.60 2.28
CA ALA A 353 -15.92 11.61 1.59
C ALA A 353 -16.24 10.41 2.50
N LEU A 354 -15.23 9.85 3.18
CA LEU A 354 -15.39 8.68 4.06
C LEU A 354 -16.31 8.99 5.26
N SER A 355 -16.24 10.19 5.82
CA SER A 355 -17.10 10.63 6.93
C SER A 355 -18.52 10.99 6.47
N GLY A 356 -18.74 11.16 5.16
CA GLY A 356 -20.04 11.51 4.58
C GLY A 356 -20.34 13.02 4.55
N LYS A 357 -19.33 13.88 4.74
CA LYS A 357 -19.51 15.34 4.56
C LYS A 357 -19.74 15.71 3.10
N THR A 358 -19.12 14.97 2.17
CA THR A 358 -19.36 15.12 0.73
C THR A 358 -20.25 13.97 0.23
N PRO A 359 -21.57 14.16 0.08
CA PRO A 359 -22.44 13.13 -0.48
C PRO A 359 -22.17 12.94 -1.99
N LEU A 360 -22.30 11.72 -2.50
CA LEU A 360 -22.24 11.43 -3.94
C LEU A 360 -23.67 11.40 -4.50
N ALA A 361 -24.03 12.35 -5.36
CA ALA A 361 -25.39 12.48 -5.88
C ALA A 361 -25.84 11.27 -6.74
N ASN A 362 -24.91 10.61 -7.43
CA ASN A 362 -25.19 9.49 -8.34
C ASN A 362 -25.00 8.12 -7.67
N GLY A 363 -24.84 8.10 -6.34
CA GLY A 363 -24.39 6.91 -5.63
C GLY A 363 -22.93 6.58 -5.89
N GLY A 364 -22.43 5.58 -5.16
CA GLY A 364 -21.05 5.14 -5.28
C GLY A 364 -20.54 4.49 -4.02
N ALA A 365 -19.24 4.25 -3.98
CA ALA A 365 -18.60 3.59 -2.86
C ALA A 365 -17.24 4.22 -2.52
N ILE A 366 -17.01 4.36 -1.22
CA ILE A 366 -15.76 4.83 -0.65
C ILE A 366 -15.28 3.71 0.25
N ILE A 367 -14.24 3.01 -0.21
CA ILE A 367 -13.70 1.82 0.45
C ILE A 367 -12.25 2.08 0.85
N ALA A 368 -11.99 1.95 2.14
CA ALA A 368 -10.63 2.03 2.69
C ALA A 368 -10.16 0.66 3.17
N ALA A 369 -8.97 0.23 2.79
CA ALA A 369 -8.35 -0.98 3.32
C ALA A 369 -7.34 -0.66 4.43
N THR A 370 -7.45 -1.35 5.56
CA THR A 370 -6.42 -1.31 6.60
C THR A 370 -5.23 -2.19 6.23
N SER A 371 -4.01 -1.76 6.56
CA SER A 371 -2.82 -2.62 6.47
C SER A 371 -2.39 -3.08 7.86
N ARG A 372 -1.91 -4.32 7.97
CA ARG A 372 -1.21 -4.83 9.16
C ARG A 372 0.30 -4.97 8.93
N ASN A 373 0.76 -4.69 7.72
CA ASN A 373 2.17 -4.70 7.35
C ASN A 373 2.65 -3.26 7.13
N ASN A 374 3.76 -2.87 7.76
CA ASN A 374 4.27 -1.49 7.71
C ASN A 374 3.26 -0.40 8.15
N ALA A 375 2.30 -0.72 9.01
CA ALA A 375 1.25 0.23 9.42
C ALA A 375 1.57 0.85 10.79
N PRO A 376 1.57 2.20 10.91
CA PRO A 376 1.62 2.86 12.21
C PRO A 376 0.34 2.55 13.00
N ARG A 377 0.48 2.34 14.31
CA ARG A 377 -0.68 2.11 15.18
C ARG A 377 -1.29 3.46 15.57
N SER A 378 -2.59 3.57 15.38
CA SER A 378 -3.39 4.76 15.70
C SER A 378 -4.52 4.33 16.64
N LEU A 379 -4.44 4.76 17.90
CA LEU A 379 -5.36 4.33 18.96
C LEU A 379 -6.81 4.73 18.66
N SER A 380 -7.03 5.92 18.12
CA SER A 380 -8.37 6.39 17.73
C SER A 380 -9.01 5.53 16.65
N LEU A 381 -8.26 5.16 15.61
CA LEU A 381 -8.77 4.29 14.55
C LEU A 381 -9.03 2.89 15.09
N ASP A 382 -8.11 2.30 15.86
CA ASP A 382 -8.30 0.96 16.40
C ASP A 382 -9.53 0.90 17.33
N LEU A 383 -9.75 1.96 18.13
CA LEU A 383 -10.93 2.11 18.97
C LEU A 383 -12.20 2.26 18.12
N ALA A 384 -12.22 3.17 17.14
CA ALA A 384 -13.39 3.39 16.30
C ALA A 384 -13.81 2.10 15.57
N LEU A 385 -12.84 1.36 15.02
CA LEU A 385 -13.08 0.08 14.35
C LEU A 385 -13.58 -0.99 15.33
N ALA A 386 -13.09 -1.00 16.57
CA ALA A 386 -13.56 -1.93 17.60
C ALA A 386 -15.00 -1.60 18.04
N GLN A 387 -15.35 -0.32 18.13
CA GLN A 387 -16.71 0.12 18.46
C GLN A 387 -17.71 -0.25 17.36
N THR A 388 -17.39 0.01 16.10
CA THR A 388 -18.27 -0.34 14.98
C THR A 388 -18.41 -1.86 14.84
N ALA A 389 -17.34 -2.61 15.07
CA ALA A 389 -17.38 -4.08 15.06
C ALA A 389 -18.20 -4.65 16.23
N ALA A 390 -18.06 -4.10 17.44
CA ALA A 390 -18.85 -4.51 18.60
C ALA A 390 -20.33 -4.15 18.42
N ALA A 391 -20.62 -2.95 17.90
CA ALA A 391 -21.99 -2.52 17.59
C ALA A 391 -22.65 -3.44 16.56
N ALA A 392 -21.92 -3.85 15.51
CA ALA A 392 -22.43 -4.80 14.51
C ALA A 392 -22.74 -6.19 15.09
N ARG A 393 -22.07 -6.59 16.18
CA ARG A 393 -22.29 -7.86 16.89
C ARG A 393 -23.25 -7.76 18.08
N ASN A 394 -23.78 -6.58 18.36
CA ASN A 394 -24.53 -6.28 19.60
C ASN A 394 -23.75 -6.65 20.88
N GLU A 395 -22.42 -6.51 20.86
CA GLU A 395 -21.53 -6.73 21.99
C GLU A 395 -21.28 -5.42 22.77
N PHE A 396 -20.61 -5.51 23.93
CA PHE A 396 -20.23 -4.34 24.71
C PHE A 396 -19.30 -3.42 23.91
N VAL A 397 -19.75 -2.18 23.70
CA VAL A 397 -18.99 -1.18 22.93
C VAL A 397 -17.80 -0.68 23.78
N PRO A 398 -16.55 -0.88 23.33
CA PRO A 398 -15.39 -0.45 24.09
C PRO A 398 -15.33 1.07 24.21
N THR A 399 -15.01 1.55 25.41
CA THR A 399 -14.83 2.98 25.69
C THR A 399 -13.35 3.39 25.59
N PRO A 400 -13.06 4.66 25.29
CA PRO A 400 -11.71 5.18 25.35
C PRO A 400 -11.15 5.08 26.77
N ASP A 401 -9.89 4.65 26.88
CA ASP A 401 -9.18 4.63 28.16
C ASP A 401 -8.83 6.07 28.57
N PRO A 402 -9.37 6.60 29.68
CA PRO A 402 -9.20 8.00 30.07
C PRO A 402 -7.75 8.37 30.40
N TYR A 403 -6.90 7.39 30.71
CA TYR A 403 -5.50 7.64 31.10
C TYR A 403 -4.51 7.47 29.94
N LYS A 404 -4.97 6.94 28.80
CA LYS A 404 -4.10 6.68 27.66
C LYS A 404 -4.00 7.91 26.76
N LYS A 405 -2.77 8.41 26.60
CA LYS A 405 -2.46 9.54 25.70
C LYS A 405 -2.38 9.07 24.25
N GLY A 406 -2.61 9.99 23.30
CA GLY A 406 -2.47 9.73 21.86
C GLY A 406 -3.76 9.36 21.15
N TYR A 407 -4.91 9.63 21.76
CA TYR A 407 -6.16 9.75 21.02
C TYR A 407 -6.16 11.06 20.23
N ASP A 408 -6.57 10.95 18.98
CA ASP A 408 -6.83 12.03 18.05
C ASP A 408 -8.34 12.10 17.76
N ASP A 409 -8.94 13.23 18.10
CA ASP A 409 -10.38 13.47 17.96
C ASP A 409 -10.78 13.60 16.48
N ARG A 410 -9.92 14.17 15.63
CA ARG A 410 -10.19 14.34 14.19
C ARG A 410 -10.28 12.99 13.50
N VAL A 411 -9.41 12.07 13.88
CA VAL A 411 -9.42 10.68 13.40
C VAL A 411 -10.68 9.97 13.85
N TYR A 412 -11.01 10.09 15.15
CA TYR A 412 -12.19 9.43 15.72
C TYR A 412 -13.49 9.89 15.05
N GLU A 413 -13.69 11.21 14.91
CA GLU A 413 -14.87 11.78 14.26
C GLU A 413 -15.01 11.32 12.81
N SER A 414 -13.90 11.21 12.08
CA SER A 414 -13.93 10.81 10.67
C SER A 414 -14.36 9.36 10.42
N VAL A 415 -14.16 8.47 11.40
CA VAL A 415 -14.39 7.02 11.26
C VAL A 415 -15.63 6.54 12.03
N ARG A 416 -16.18 7.35 12.96
CA ARG A 416 -17.27 6.96 13.87
C ARG A 416 -18.51 6.37 13.18
N ASN A 417 -18.89 6.88 12.01
CA ASN A 417 -20.12 6.50 11.30
C ASN A 417 -19.86 5.60 10.08
N VAL A 418 -18.69 4.96 10.03
CA VAL A 418 -18.26 4.16 8.87
C VAL A 418 -18.45 2.68 9.15
N GLU A 419 -19.00 1.95 8.19
CA GLU A 419 -19.21 0.52 8.34
C GLU A 419 -17.87 -0.23 8.30
N THR A 420 -17.68 -1.18 9.22
CA THR A 420 -16.53 -2.10 9.17
C THR A 420 -16.88 -3.42 8.54
N PHE A 421 -16.05 -3.85 7.61
CA PHE A 421 -16.17 -5.14 6.95
C PHE A 421 -14.93 -5.98 7.23
N ASN A 422 -15.10 -7.05 8.01
CA ASN A 422 -13.99 -7.89 8.44
C ASN A 422 -13.70 -8.98 7.40
N VAL A 423 -12.47 -9.02 6.89
CA VAL A 423 -11.99 -10.04 5.97
C VAL A 423 -11.36 -11.19 6.76
N SER A 424 -12.02 -12.33 6.77
CA SER A 424 -11.61 -13.56 7.46
C SER A 424 -10.66 -14.43 6.62
N GLY A 425 -10.25 -15.57 7.16
CA GLY A 425 -9.69 -16.67 6.36
C GLY A 425 -10.75 -17.32 5.46
N ILE A 426 -10.31 -18.01 4.42
CA ILE A 426 -11.17 -18.73 3.48
C ILE A 426 -11.73 -20.02 4.10
N SER A 427 -12.88 -20.47 3.58
CA SER A 427 -13.47 -21.75 3.98
C SER A 427 -12.62 -22.94 3.47
N ARG A 428 -12.91 -24.15 3.97
CA ARG A 428 -12.23 -25.37 3.49
C ARG A 428 -12.55 -25.69 2.02
N GLU A 429 -13.76 -25.34 1.58
CA GLU A 429 -14.22 -25.54 0.21
C GLU A 429 -13.51 -24.56 -0.73
N GLU A 430 -13.45 -23.29 -0.34
CA GLU A 430 -12.68 -22.26 -1.06
C GLU A 430 -11.19 -22.62 -1.11
N ALA A 431 -10.63 -23.14 0.00
CA ALA A 431 -9.24 -23.61 0.03
C ALA A 431 -8.99 -24.79 -0.90
N ARG A 432 -9.95 -25.71 -1.02
CA ARG A 432 -9.87 -26.82 -1.98
C ARG A 432 -9.81 -26.28 -3.41
N ALA A 433 -10.74 -25.40 -3.79
CA ALA A 433 -10.77 -24.83 -5.14
C ALA A 433 -9.48 -24.10 -5.52
N VAL A 434 -8.92 -23.33 -4.59
CA VAL A 434 -7.62 -22.66 -4.79
C VAL A 434 -6.48 -23.67 -4.96
N MET A 435 -6.45 -24.72 -4.14
CA MET A 435 -5.42 -25.77 -4.23
C MET A 435 -5.54 -26.60 -5.51
N GLU A 436 -6.75 -26.92 -5.96
CA GLU A 436 -7.01 -27.59 -7.24
C GLU A 436 -6.54 -26.70 -8.41
N TYR A 437 -6.83 -25.41 -8.35
CA TYR A 437 -6.32 -24.45 -9.34
C TYR A 437 -4.79 -24.37 -9.36
N TRP A 438 -4.12 -24.38 -8.19
CA TRP A 438 -2.66 -24.43 -8.12
C TRP A 438 -2.08 -25.74 -8.66
N ALA A 439 -2.76 -26.86 -8.44
CA ALA A 439 -2.36 -28.16 -8.99
C ALA A 439 -2.53 -28.19 -10.51
N ALA A 440 -3.67 -27.72 -11.03
CA ALA A 440 -3.95 -27.61 -12.46
C ALA A 440 -2.99 -26.67 -13.18
N SER A 441 -2.54 -25.59 -12.51
CA SER A 441 -1.51 -24.68 -13.03
C SER A 441 -0.10 -25.30 -13.07
N GLY A 442 0.08 -26.52 -12.54
CA GLY A 442 1.36 -27.23 -12.45
C GLY A 442 2.27 -26.76 -11.31
N LEU A 443 1.78 -25.92 -10.40
CA LEU A 443 2.57 -25.36 -9.29
C LEU A 443 2.57 -26.28 -8.07
N LEU A 444 1.42 -26.88 -7.75
CA LEU A 444 1.28 -27.81 -6.64
C LEU A 444 1.41 -29.26 -7.12
N ARG A 445 2.59 -29.85 -6.91
CA ARG A 445 2.88 -31.26 -7.23
C ARG A 445 2.46 -32.20 -6.09
N ALA A 446 1.22 -32.07 -5.63
CA ALA A 446 0.64 -32.92 -4.61
C ALA A 446 -0.80 -33.25 -4.96
N ARG A 447 -1.25 -34.45 -4.58
CA ARG A 447 -2.66 -34.83 -4.73
C ARG A 447 -3.52 -33.97 -3.80
N VAL A 448 -4.52 -33.31 -4.36
CA VAL A 448 -5.43 -32.45 -3.59
C VAL A 448 -6.58 -33.31 -3.04
N ASP A 449 -6.32 -33.97 -1.93
CA ASP A 449 -7.32 -34.71 -1.16
C ASP A 449 -7.83 -33.89 0.03
N ALA A 450 -8.99 -34.26 0.59
CA ALA A 450 -9.57 -33.59 1.76
C ALA A 450 -8.61 -33.51 2.97
N THR A 451 -7.75 -34.52 3.15
CA THR A 451 -6.71 -34.56 4.18
C THR A 451 -5.64 -33.50 3.94
N SER A 452 -5.13 -33.42 2.70
CA SER A 452 -4.12 -32.43 2.30
C SER A 452 -4.63 -31.00 2.42
N VAL A 453 -5.90 -30.76 2.04
CA VAL A 453 -6.56 -29.46 2.18
C VAL A 453 -6.68 -29.09 3.66
N SER A 454 -7.13 -30.03 4.49
CA SER A 454 -7.27 -29.81 5.94
C SER A 454 -5.92 -29.52 6.62
N GLU A 455 -4.87 -30.25 6.25
CA GLU A 455 -3.51 -30.03 6.77
C GLU A 455 -3.03 -28.61 6.42
N LYS A 456 -3.09 -28.24 5.15
CA LYS A 456 -2.63 -26.91 4.67
C LYS A 456 -3.48 -25.77 5.23
N TRP A 457 -4.80 -25.96 5.31
CA TRP A 457 -5.72 -25.00 5.91
C TRP A 457 -5.45 -24.76 7.40
N THR A 458 -5.11 -25.83 8.13
CA THR A 458 -4.73 -25.75 9.56
C THR A 458 -3.39 -25.06 9.75
N ILE A 459 -2.39 -25.39 8.93
CA ILE A 459 -1.07 -24.70 8.93
C ILE A 459 -1.24 -23.20 8.61
N ALA A 460 -2.18 -22.86 7.73
CA ALA A 460 -2.51 -21.48 7.39
C ALA A 460 -3.29 -20.72 8.49
N GLY A 461 -3.41 -21.26 9.71
CA GLY A 461 -4.04 -20.57 10.84
C GLY A 461 -5.55 -20.42 10.69
N GLY A 462 -6.23 -21.43 10.14
CA GLY A 462 -7.67 -21.36 9.87
C GLY A 462 -8.01 -20.72 8.53
N GLY A 463 -7.17 -20.96 7.52
CA GLY A 463 -7.45 -20.52 6.14
C GLY A 463 -7.02 -19.10 5.79
N ILE A 464 -6.01 -18.52 6.44
CA ILE A 464 -5.48 -17.23 5.96
C ILE A 464 -4.83 -17.46 4.58
N LEU A 465 -5.45 -16.93 3.52
CA LEU A 465 -5.08 -17.24 2.13
C LEU A 465 -3.59 -17.01 1.84
N GLY A 466 -2.99 -15.93 2.34
CA GLY A 466 -1.57 -15.69 2.12
C GLY A 466 -0.61 -16.60 2.87
N GLU A 467 -1.02 -17.12 4.04
CA GLU A 467 -0.22 -18.13 4.73
C GLU A 467 -0.43 -19.51 4.07
N LEU A 468 -1.62 -19.77 3.53
CA LEU A 468 -1.88 -20.95 2.69
C LEU A 468 -0.97 -20.95 1.45
N GLU A 469 -0.89 -19.82 0.74
CA GLU A 469 -0.01 -19.62 -0.42
C GLU A 469 1.47 -19.86 -0.07
N ARG A 470 1.91 -19.38 1.10
CA ARG A 470 3.28 -19.64 1.57
C ARG A 470 3.52 -21.12 1.88
N ALA A 471 2.55 -21.77 2.52
CA ALA A 471 2.65 -23.17 2.93
C ALA A 471 2.54 -24.15 1.75
N SER A 472 1.91 -23.75 0.65
CA SER A 472 1.74 -24.57 -0.55
C SER A 472 2.79 -24.27 -1.63
N LEU A 473 2.99 -23.00 -2.00
CA LEU A 473 3.78 -22.60 -3.17
C LEU A 473 5.22 -22.18 -2.84
N LEU A 474 5.42 -21.50 -1.70
CA LEU A 474 6.72 -20.92 -1.33
C LEU A 474 7.54 -21.82 -0.41
N ASN A 475 7.06 -23.03 -0.11
CA ASN A 475 7.84 -24.01 0.65
C ASN A 475 8.96 -24.59 -0.22
N SER A 476 10.17 -24.65 0.35
CA SER A 476 11.40 -25.08 -0.32
C SER A 476 11.37 -26.47 -0.95
N ARG A 477 10.37 -27.30 -0.62
CA ARG A 477 10.12 -28.60 -1.27
C ARG A 477 9.65 -28.50 -2.73
N VAL A 478 9.18 -27.33 -3.19
CA VAL A 478 8.73 -27.10 -4.58
C VAL A 478 9.87 -26.53 -5.45
N LEU A 479 10.97 -26.06 -4.85
CA LEU A 479 12.13 -25.47 -5.54
C LEU A 479 13.32 -26.44 -5.71
N GLN A 480 13.16 -27.70 -5.32
CA GLN A 480 14.05 -28.81 -5.67
C GLN A 480 13.33 -29.69 -6.71
#